data_AF-A0A6B3FG79-F1
#
_entry.id   AF-A0A6B3FG79-F1
#
_cell.length_a   1.000
_cell.length_b   1.000
_cell.length_c   1.000
_cell.angle_alpha   90.00
_cell.angle_beta   90.00
_cell.angle_gamma   90.00
#
_symmetry.space_group_name_H-M   'P 1'
#
loop_
_entity.id
_entity.type
_entity.pdbx_description
1 polymer ?
#
loop_
_entity_poly.entity_id
_entity_poly.type
_entity_poly.pdbx_seq_one_letter_code
_entity_poly.pdbx_strand_id
1 'polypeptide(L)'
;PKSREGYKYGAIEMLDSMAYDGLTDAYENIPMGESTEKHNGRLGLDRAAQDEIGALSHQRAAAAQKNGLFEAEITPVEIPQRKGDPVLFSQDEGIRGETTVETLGKLRPAFAKDGT
;
A
#
# COMPACT_ATOMS: atom_id res chain seq x y z
N PRO A 1 18.94 2.91 -15.29
CA PRO A 1 19.69 4.10 -15.76
C PRO A 1 20.82 3.69 -16.73
N LYS A 2 21.35 4.59 -17.57
CA LYS A 2 22.52 4.38 -18.49
C LYS A 2 22.46 3.23 -19.52
N SER A 3 21.44 2.36 -19.50
CA SER A 3 21.26 1.28 -20.48
C SER A 3 21.16 1.79 -21.93
N ARG A 4 20.72 3.04 -22.13
CA ARG A 4 20.66 3.69 -23.44
C ARG A 4 22.04 3.89 -24.08
N GLU A 5 23.08 4.12 -23.28
CA GLU A 5 24.47 4.32 -23.75
C GLU A 5 25.23 3.00 -23.88
N GLY A 6 24.74 1.95 -23.23
CA GLY A 6 25.35 0.62 -23.20
C GLY A 6 26.35 0.45 -22.07
N TYR A 7 26.44 -0.78 -21.56
CA TYR A 7 27.41 -1.16 -20.54
C TYR A 7 28.52 -2.01 -21.16
N LYS A 8 29.79 -1.62 -20.99
CA LYS A 8 30.93 -2.36 -21.57
C LYS A 8 31.30 -3.61 -20.77
N TYR A 9 31.34 -3.51 -19.44
CA TYR A 9 31.66 -4.60 -18.50
C TYR A 9 31.31 -4.17 -17.07
N GLY A 10 30.86 -5.10 -16.22
CA GLY A 10 30.56 -4.84 -14.79
C GLY A 10 29.10 -5.09 -14.40
N ALA A 11 28.81 -4.93 -13.10
CA ALA A 11 27.47 -5.08 -12.55
C ALA A 11 26.55 -3.92 -12.95
N ILE A 12 25.26 -4.22 -13.11
CA ILE A 12 24.24 -3.25 -13.49
C ILE A 12 23.08 -3.40 -12.52
N GLU A 13 22.54 -2.27 -12.07
CA GLU A 13 21.34 -2.21 -11.26
C GLU A 13 20.10 -2.03 -12.15
N MET A 14 19.09 -2.87 -11.92
CA MET A 14 17.76 -2.72 -12.50
C MET A 14 16.87 -2.05 -11.46
N LEU A 15 16.45 -0.82 -11.75
CA LEU A 15 15.57 -0.06 -10.87
C LEU A 15 14.13 -0.50 -11.09
N ASP A 16 13.42 -0.72 -9.99
CA ASP A 16 11.96 -0.85 -9.97
C ASP A 16 11.34 0.54 -10.13
N SER A 17 10.53 0.75 -11.17
CA SER A 17 9.93 2.05 -11.46
C SER A 17 8.89 2.47 -10.42
N MET A 18 8.11 1.53 -9.88
CA MET A 18 7.14 1.85 -8.84
C MET A 18 7.86 2.35 -7.59
N ALA A 19 8.92 1.65 -7.17
CA ALA A 19 9.70 2.06 -6.01
C ALA A 19 10.43 3.38 -6.26
N TYR A 20 11.15 3.49 -7.38
CA TYR A 20 12.03 4.62 -7.67
C TYR A 20 11.26 5.92 -8.00
N ASP A 21 10.21 5.85 -8.82
CA ASP A 21 9.49 7.04 -9.27
C ASP A 21 8.36 7.45 -8.33
N GLY A 22 7.76 6.51 -7.59
CA GLY A 22 6.54 6.74 -6.81
C GLY A 22 6.68 6.64 -5.29
N LEU A 23 7.57 5.78 -4.79
CA LEU A 23 7.60 5.41 -3.36
C LEU A 23 8.91 5.74 -2.64
N THR A 24 9.88 6.35 -3.34
CA THR A 24 11.17 6.77 -2.79
C THR A 24 11.23 8.30 -2.73
N ASP A 25 11.69 8.84 -1.61
CA ASP A 25 11.86 10.27 -1.44
C ASP A 25 12.96 10.78 -2.40
N ALA A 26 12.64 11.80 -3.19
CA ALA A 26 13.56 12.32 -4.20
C ALA A 26 14.79 13.03 -3.61
N TYR A 27 14.73 13.48 -2.35
CA TYR A 27 15.78 14.25 -1.70
C TYR A 27 16.62 13.38 -0.76
N GLU A 28 15.96 12.64 0.12
CA GLU A 28 16.57 11.76 1.12
C GLU A 28 16.93 10.38 0.56
N ASN A 29 16.37 9.99 -0.59
CA ASN A 29 16.59 8.68 -1.23
C ASN A 29 16.25 7.49 -0.32
N ILE A 30 15.20 7.64 0.50
CA ILE A 30 14.66 6.59 1.37
C ILE A 30 13.22 6.25 0.99
N PRO A 31 12.72 5.03 1.26
CA PRO A 31 11.33 4.70 1.06
C PRO A 31 10.39 5.60 1.90
N MET A 32 9.21 5.93 1.38
CA MET A 32 8.20 6.73 2.09
C MET A 32 7.83 6.18 3.48
N GLY A 33 7.83 4.85 3.62
CA GLY A 33 7.57 4.21 4.91
C GLY A 33 8.66 4.49 5.94
N GLU A 34 9.93 4.48 5.54
CA GLU A 34 11.05 4.85 6.43
C GLU A 34 10.97 6.34 6.82
N SER A 35 10.60 7.20 5.87
CA SER A 35 10.37 8.61 6.15
C SER A 35 9.26 8.82 7.19
N THR A 36 8.18 8.03 7.13
CA THR A 36 7.08 8.07 8.11
C THR A 36 7.57 7.67 9.50
N GLU A 37 8.28 6.55 9.60
CA GLU A 37 8.83 6.04 10.88
C GLU A 37 9.74 7.06 11.57
N LYS A 38 10.57 7.77 10.78
CA LYS A 38 11.47 8.83 11.27
C LYS A 38 10.72 9.98 11.96
N HIS A 39 9.46 10.22 11.60
CA HIS A 39 8.64 11.30 12.16
C HIS A 39 7.67 10.84 13.25
N ASN A 40 7.16 9.61 13.18
CA ASN A 40 6.21 9.04 14.15
C ASN A 40 6.69 9.19 15.60
N GLY A 41 7.96 8.84 15.87
CA GLY A 41 8.53 8.93 17.21
C GLY A 41 8.55 10.35 17.78
N ARG A 42 8.75 11.37 16.94
CA ARG A 42 8.74 12.79 17.37
C ARG A 42 7.34 13.29 17.68
N LEU A 43 6.34 12.73 17.01
CA LEU A 43 4.93 13.09 17.19
C LEU A 43 4.26 12.27 18.29
N GLY A 44 4.96 11.31 18.90
CA GLY A 44 4.40 10.40 19.90
C GLY A 44 3.35 9.46 19.32
N LEU A 45 3.43 9.16 18.02
CA LEU A 45 2.56 8.19 17.36
C LEU A 45 3.13 6.79 17.60
N ASP A 46 2.54 6.07 18.54
CA ASP A 46 2.94 4.70 18.84
C ASP A 46 2.28 3.67 17.91
N ARG A 47 2.75 2.43 18.00
CA ARG A 47 2.24 1.31 17.20
C ARG A 47 0.78 1.01 17.48
N ALA A 48 0.37 1.09 18.75
CA ALA A 48 -0.99 0.73 19.15
C ALA A 48 -2.02 1.69 18.53
N ALA A 49 -1.74 2.99 18.55
CA ALA A 49 -2.58 4.00 17.90
C ALA A 49 -2.64 3.82 16.38
N GLN A 50 -1.52 3.48 15.75
CA GLN A 50 -1.49 3.20 14.30
C GLN A 50 -2.32 1.96 13.94
N ASP A 51 -2.19 0.87 14.70
CA ASP A 51 -2.98 -0.35 14.50
C ASP A 51 -4.48 -0.11 14.75
N GLU A 52 -4.84 0.69 15.75
CA GLU A 52 -6.24 1.07 16.02
C GLU A 52 -6.87 1.77 14.80
N ILE A 53 -6.19 2.76 14.25
CA ILE A 53 -6.66 3.47 13.05
C ILE A 53 -6.68 2.54 11.83
N GLY A 54 -5.67 1.70 11.66
CA GLY A 54 -5.60 0.72 10.57
C GLY A 54 -6.77 -0.26 10.58
N ALA A 55 -7.09 -0.82 11.74
CA ALA A 55 -8.23 -1.72 11.92
C ALA A 55 -9.56 -0.99 11.68
N LEU A 56 -9.73 0.19 12.29
CA LEU A 56 -10.95 0.99 12.16
C LEU A 56 -11.21 1.43 10.72
N SER A 57 -10.15 1.77 9.97
CA SER A 57 -10.24 2.10 8.54
C SER A 57 -10.87 0.96 7.74
N HIS A 58 -10.34 -0.25 7.89
CA HIS A 58 -10.86 -1.43 7.19
C HIS A 58 -12.30 -1.79 7.62
N GLN A 59 -12.62 -1.71 8.91
CA GLN A 59 -13.96 -2.00 9.43
C GLN A 59 -14.99 -1.00 8.90
N ARG A 60 -14.65 0.30 8.87
CA ARG A 60 -15.51 1.35 8.31
C ARG A 60 -15.71 1.17 6.80
N ALA A 61 -14.65 0.89 6.06
CA ALA A 61 -14.74 0.64 4.63
C ALA A 61 -15.60 -0.59 4.31
N ALA A 62 -15.46 -1.68 5.08
CA ALA A 62 -16.29 -2.88 4.92
C ALA A 62 -17.78 -2.59 5.19
N ALA A 63 -18.08 -1.82 6.23
CA ALA A 63 -19.45 -1.39 6.52
C ALA A 63 -20.01 -0.48 5.41
N ALA A 64 -19.20 0.44 4.89
CA ALA A 64 -19.59 1.33 3.80
C ALA A 64 -19.90 0.57 2.51
N GLN A 65 -19.04 -0.37 2.12
CA GLN A 65 -19.27 -1.22 0.95
C GLN A 65 -20.52 -2.09 1.13
N LYS A 66 -20.69 -2.72 2.30
CA LYS A 66 -21.89 -3.52 2.61
C LYS A 66 -23.19 -2.70 2.53
N ASN A 67 -23.13 -1.42 2.89
CA ASN A 67 -24.26 -0.51 2.87
C ASN A 67 -24.43 0.23 1.53
N GLY A 68 -23.66 -0.13 0.49
CA GLY A 68 -23.77 0.45 -0.85
C GLY A 68 -23.30 1.91 -0.97
N LEU A 69 -22.52 2.42 0.00
CA LEU A 69 -22.11 3.83 -0.01
C LEU A 69 -21.17 4.19 -1.16
N PHE A 70 -20.44 3.21 -1.72
CA PHE A 70 -19.53 3.42 -2.84
C PHE A 70 -20.20 3.28 -4.22
N GLU A 71 -21.47 2.85 -4.29
CA GLU A 71 -22.15 2.59 -5.56
C GLU A 71 -22.28 3.85 -6.44
N ALA A 72 -22.35 5.02 -5.83
CA ALA A 72 -22.47 6.29 -6.55
C ALA A 72 -21.14 6.78 -7.16
N GLU A 73 -19.99 6.32 -6.65
CA GLU A 73 -18.66 6.77 -7.09
C GLU A 73 -17.89 5.71 -7.91
N ILE A 74 -18.19 4.42 -7.73
CA ILE A 74 -17.55 3.33 -8.48
C ILE A 74 -18.23 3.13 -9.84
N THR A 75 -17.46 3.33 -10.91
CA THR A 75 -17.84 2.87 -12.25
C THR A 75 -17.30 1.46 -12.48
N PRO A 76 -18.14 0.44 -12.74
CA PRO A 76 -17.68 -0.93 -13.00
C PRO A 76 -16.70 -1.01 -14.17
N VAL A 77 -15.67 -1.83 -14.03
CA VAL A 77 -14.71 -2.15 -15.09
C VAL A 77 -14.96 -3.57 -15.58
N GLU A 78 -15.16 -3.74 -16.88
CA GLU A 78 -15.31 -5.06 -17.49
C GLU A 78 -13.93 -5.72 -17.67
N ILE A 79 -13.76 -6.91 -17.10
CA ILE A 79 -12.52 -7.69 -17.21
C ILE A 79 -12.73 -8.81 -18.24
N PRO A 80 -12.12 -8.70 -19.44
CA PRO A 80 -12.29 -9.69 -20.50
C PRO A 80 -11.86 -11.08 -20.05
N GLN A 81 -12.69 -12.07 -20.34
CA GLN A 81 -12.38 -13.46 -20.06
C GLN A 81 -11.89 -14.17 -21.32
N ARG A 82 -11.02 -15.16 -21.16
CA ARG A 82 -10.53 -15.97 -22.29
C ARG A 82 -11.68 -16.68 -23.03
N LYS A 83 -12.75 -17.02 -22.32
CA LYS A 83 -14.00 -17.60 -22.83
C LYS A 83 -15.17 -17.11 -21.98
N GLY A 84 -16.30 -16.80 -22.62
CA GLY A 84 -17.49 -16.29 -21.95
C GLY A 84 -17.51 -14.76 -21.83
N ASP A 85 -18.52 -14.25 -21.15
CA ASP A 85 -18.74 -12.82 -20.98
C ASP A 85 -17.72 -12.18 -20.01
N PRO A 86 -17.43 -10.87 -20.13
CA PRO A 86 -16.56 -10.16 -19.19
C PRO A 86 -17.08 -10.24 -17.75
N VAL A 87 -16.15 -10.32 -16.79
CA VAL A 87 -16.48 -10.23 -15.36
C VAL A 87 -16.49 -8.76 -14.97
N LEU A 88 -17.56 -8.29 -14.33
CA LEU A 88 -17.62 -6.94 -13.81
C LEU A 88 -16.84 -6.82 -12.51
N PHE A 89 -15.84 -5.94 -12.49
CA PHE A 89 -15.13 -5.50 -11.30
C PHE A 89 -15.74 -4.19 -10.81
N SER A 90 -16.44 -4.22 -9.67
CA SER A 90 -17.24 -3.09 -9.16
C SER A 90 -17.19 -2.92 -7.64
N GLN A 91 -16.22 -3.55 -6.98
CA GLN A 91 -16.03 -3.49 -5.53
C GLN A 91 -14.54 -3.38 -5.20
N ASP A 92 -14.21 -2.68 -4.11
CA ASP A 92 -12.84 -2.54 -3.65
C ASP A 92 -12.33 -3.85 -3.04
N GLU A 93 -11.35 -4.49 -3.69
CA GLU A 93 -10.82 -5.79 -3.25
C GLU A 93 -9.84 -5.71 -2.06
N GLY A 94 -9.34 -4.51 -1.74
CA GLY A 94 -8.34 -4.30 -0.69
C GLY A 94 -8.90 -4.28 0.74
N ILE A 95 -10.23 -4.30 0.90
CA ILE A 95 -10.89 -4.15 2.19
C ILE A 95 -10.87 -5.48 2.95
N ARG A 96 -10.24 -5.48 4.13
CA ARG A 96 -10.20 -6.62 5.05
C ARG A 96 -11.04 -6.34 6.30
N GLY A 97 -12.36 -6.46 6.21
CA GLY A 97 -13.29 -6.08 7.27
C GLY A 97 -13.08 -6.77 8.63
N GLU A 98 -12.49 -7.97 8.64
CA GLU A 98 -12.16 -8.74 9.85
C GLU A 98 -10.84 -8.29 10.51
N THR A 99 -10.21 -7.22 10.03
CA THR A 99 -8.96 -6.69 10.60
C THR A 99 -9.20 -6.17 12.01
N THR A 100 -8.36 -6.62 12.94
CA THR A 100 -8.38 -6.22 14.36
C THR A 100 -6.99 -5.75 14.81
N VAL A 101 -6.94 -4.97 15.88
CA VAL A 101 -5.68 -4.49 16.47
C VAL A 101 -4.79 -5.67 16.85
N GLU A 102 -5.36 -6.77 17.35
CA GLU A 102 -4.62 -7.98 17.72
C GLU A 102 -4.02 -8.70 16.51
N THR A 103 -4.71 -8.66 15.35
CA THR A 103 -4.16 -9.22 14.11
C THR A 103 -3.06 -8.35 13.53
N LEU A 104 -3.20 -7.02 13.61
CA LEU A 104 -2.20 -6.06 13.12
C LEU A 104 -0.96 -6.05 14.00
N GLY A 105 -1.10 -6.08 15.33
CA GLY A 105 0.02 -6.06 16.28
C GLY A 105 0.98 -7.25 16.17
N LYS A 106 0.58 -8.33 15.48
CA LYS A 106 1.45 -9.48 15.18
C LYS A 106 2.39 -9.25 14.01
N LEU A 107 2.13 -8.22 13.19
CA LEU A 107 2.94 -7.91 12.02
C LEU A 107 4.25 -7.25 12.44
N ARG A 108 5.34 -7.63 11.76
CA ARG A 108 6.65 -6.98 11.95
C ARG A 108 6.64 -5.61 11.26
N PRO A 109 7.34 -4.61 11.81
CA PRO A 109 7.59 -3.35 11.10
C PRO A 109 8.17 -3.59 9.71
N ALA A 110 7.71 -2.82 8.73
CA ALA A 110 8.04 -3.07 7.32
C ALA A 110 9.33 -2.38 6.84
N PHE A 111 9.73 -1.27 7.48
CA PHE A 111 10.81 -0.40 6.98
C PHE A 111 11.95 -0.22 7.98
N ALA A 112 11.65 0.08 9.25
CA ALA A 112 12.66 0.23 10.30
C ALA A 112 12.62 -0.97 11.27
N LYS A 113 13.78 -1.42 11.75
CA LYS A 113 13.88 -2.57 12.68
C LYS A 113 13.16 -2.30 14.01
N ASP A 114 13.25 -1.06 14.47
CA ASP A 114 12.61 -0.47 15.65
C ASP A 114 11.40 0.40 15.26
N GLY A 115 10.86 0.20 14.05
CA GLY A 115 9.66 0.87 13.58
C GLY A 115 8.44 0.60 14.44
N THR A 116 7.50 1.52 14.34
CA THR A 116 6.23 1.53 15.08
C THR A 116 5.10 1.01 14.23
#